data_AF-C1BN79-F1
#
_entry.id   AF-C1BN79-F1
#
_cell.length_a   1.000
_cell.length_b   1.000
_cell.length_c   1.000
_cell.angle_alpha   90.00
_cell.angle_beta   90.00
_cell.angle_gamma   90.00
#
_symmetry.space_group_name_H-M   'P 1'
#
loop_
_entity.id
_entity.type
_entity.pdbx_description
1 polymer ?
#
loop_
_entity_poly.entity_id
_entity_poly.type
_entity_poly.pdbx_seq_one_letter_code
_entity_poly.pdbx_strand_id
1 'polypeptide(L)'
;MGKKRQLEKEEAAKDAAKKAKVTPEEGIKEVNRLPAKDGRLIVILHDAHLEIIKSDKKSFDLLNSDQHTGFLRKTGRQLTDSRPDITHQCLLMLLDSPLNRAGLLQVYIQTAKNVLIEVHPQTRIPRTFKRFSGLMVQLLHKFSVRASDSGGIKLLKVIKNPVTDHLPPGIRKICMSFSSNEIIKPSDIIPSTPEPICVVIGAIAKGAINPEYTDAELRIGNYPLSAALTCTKITSAFEEAWGVF
;
A
#
# COMPACT_ATOMS: atom_id res chain seq x y z
N MET A 1 7.53 -4.02 67.23
CA MET A 1 7.60 -4.49 65.82
C MET A 1 6.47 -3.98 64.90
N GLY A 2 5.57 -3.08 65.33
CA GLY A 2 4.40 -2.67 64.52
C GLY A 2 4.53 -1.40 63.66
N LYS A 3 5.47 -0.47 63.97
CA LYS A 3 5.53 0.85 63.29
C LYS A 3 6.23 0.84 61.92
N LYS A 4 7.24 -0.02 61.71
CA LYS A 4 7.93 -0.13 60.40
C LYS A 4 7.03 -0.71 59.30
N ARG A 5 6.21 -1.71 59.65
CA ARG A 5 5.22 -2.32 58.73
C ARG A 5 4.03 -1.42 58.37
N GLN A 6 3.76 -0.37 59.15
CA GLN A 6 2.71 0.61 58.83
C GLN A 6 3.21 1.67 57.84
N LEU A 7 4.45 2.14 58.01
CA LEU A 7 5.09 3.07 57.07
C LEU A 7 5.31 2.45 55.69
N GLU A 8 5.75 1.20 55.61
CA GLU A 8 5.90 0.47 54.32
C GLU A 8 4.55 0.23 53.62
N LYS A 9 3.46 0.07 54.38
CA LYS A 9 2.11 -0.05 53.82
C LYS A 9 1.54 1.29 53.36
N GLU A 10 1.87 2.40 54.02
CA GLU A 10 1.49 3.75 53.59
C GLU A 10 2.27 4.21 52.34
N GLU A 11 3.55 3.88 52.23
CA GLU A 11 4.34 4.13 51.02
C GLU A 11 3.86 3.27 49.84
N ALA A 12 3.59 1.98 50.06
CA ALA A 12 3.02 1.12 49.03
C ALA A 12 1.61 1.56 48.60
N ALA A 13 0.80 2.09 49.51
CA ALA A 13 -0.53 2.64 49.19
C ALA A 13 -0.43 3.98 48.43
N LYS A 14 0.57 4.82 48.72
CA LYS A 14 0.83 6.07 47.98
C LYS A 14 1.38 5.80 46.58
N ASP A 15 2.23 4.77 46.39
CA ASP A 15 2.70 4.35 45.08
C ASP A 15 1.61 3.64 44.25
N ALA A 16 0.71 2.89 44.90
CA ALA A 16 -0.47 2.33 44.26
C ALA A 16 -1.47 3.41 43.83
N ALA A 17 -1.65 4.47 44.63
CA ALA A 17 -2.48 5.62 44.29
C ALA A 17 -1.87 6.51 43.19
N LYS A 18 -0.53 6.59 43.09
CA LYS A 18 0.18 7.29 42.00
C LYS A 18 0.17 6.49 40.69
N LYS A 19 0.11 5.15 40.75
CA LYS A 19 -0.04 4.28 39.57
C LYS A 19 -1.48 4.17 39.03
N ALA A 20 -2.47 4.66 39.77
CA ALA A 20 -3.89 4.58 39.39
C ALA A 20 -4.47 5.89 38.79
N LYS A 21 -3.62 6.88 38.45
CA LYS A 21 -4.06 8.18 37.91
C LYS A 21 -3.35 8.63 36.63
N VAL A 22 -2.93 7.66 35.81
CA VAL A 22 -2.64 7.92 34.40
C VAL A 22 -3.77 7.32 33.60
N THR A 23 -4.80 8.12 33.38
CA THR A 23 -5.83 7.85 32.37
C THR A 23 -5.13 7.61 31.03
N PRO A 24 -5.28 6.44 30.40
CA PRO A 24 -4.83 6.24 29.04
C PRO A 24 -5.87 6.85 28.09
N GLU A 25 -6.06 8.16 28.16
CA GLU A 25 -6.97 8.92 27.28
C GLU A 25 -6.25 9.68 26.16
N GLU A 26 -4.96 9.48 25.98
CA GLU A 26 -4.28 9.85 24.74
C GLU A 26 -3.89 8.60 23.96
N GLY A 27 -4.90 7.76 23.74
CA GLY A 27 -4.89 6.77 22.69
C GLY A 27 -4.63 7.47 21.37
N ILE A 28 -3.46 7.21 20.80
CA ILE A 28 -3.12 7.57 19.43
C ILE A 28 -4.29 7.10 18.58
N LYS A 29 -5.04 8.08 18.06
CA LYS A 29 -6.19 7.88 17.18
C LYS A 29 -5.81 6.77 16.20
N GLU A 30 -6.66 5.74 16.10
CA GLU A 30 -6.69 4.94 14.89
C GLU A 30 -6.50 5.91 13.74
N VAL A 31 -5.51 5.67 12.87
CA VAL A 31 -5.34 6.43 11.63
C VAL A 31 -6.53 6.05 10.76
N ASN A 32 -7.68 6.55 11.19
CA ASN A 32 -8.96 6.51 10.58
C ASN A 32 -8.71 7.06 9.20
N ARG A 33 -9.01 6.24 8.18
CA ARG A 33 -9.30 6.64 6.80
C ARG A 33 -9.23 8.16 6.69
N LEU A 34 -8.13 8.70 6.15
CA LEU A 34 -7.87 10.15 6.17
C LEU A 34 -9.17 10.88 5.77
N PRO A 35 -9.58 11.91 6.50
CA PRO A 35 -10.87 12.55 6.30
C PRO A 35 -11.04 12.94 4.83
N ALA A 36 -12.19 12.64 4.23
CA ALA A 36 -12.46 12.85 2.81
C ALA A 36 -12.40 14.33 2.36
N LYS A 37 -12.25 15.26 3.31
CA LYS A 37 -12.19 16.71 3.08
C LYS A 37 -10.79 17.25 2.76
N ASP A 38 -9.75 16.44 2.97
CA ASP A 38 -8.38 16.85 2.63
C ASP A 38 -7.96 16.15 1.33
N GLY A 39 -7.51 16.95 0.35
CA GLY A 39 -7.05 16.45 -0.94
C GLY A 39 -5.96 15.39 -0.76
N ARG A 40 -6.14 14.23 -1.38
CA ARG A 40 -5.16 13.14 -1.33
C ARG A 40 -5.11 12.36 -2.63
N LEU A 41 -3.95 11.81 -2.93
CA LEU A 41 -3.74 10.94 -4.07
C LEU A 41 -3.97 9.49 -3.62
N ILE A 42 -4.86 8.79 -4.30
CA ILE A 42 -5.11 7.36 -4.10
C ILE A 42 -4.54 6.61 -5.30
N VAL A 43 -3.51 5.78 -5.09
CA VAL A 43 -2.92 4.95 -6.14
C VAL A 43 -3.40 3.51 -6.00
N ILE A 44 -3.94 2.95 -7.07
CA ILE A 44 -4.30 1.53 -7.14
C ILE A 44 -3.32 0.85 -8.11
N LEU A 45 -2.51 -0.08 -7.60
CA LEU A 45 -1.71 -0.98 -8.42
C LEU A 45 -2.60 -2.13 -8.89
N HIS A 46 -3.01 -2.10 -10.16
CA HIS A 46 -3.96 -3.05 -10.75
C HIS A 46 -3.27 -4.25 -11.40
N ASP A 47 -3.94 -5.40 -11.40
CA ASP A 47 -3.43 -6.69 -11.91
C ASP A 47 -2.04 -7.07 -11.41
N ALA A 48 -1.75 -6.77 -10.14
CA ALA A 48 -0.47 -7.10 -9.54
C ALA A 48 -0.24 -8.63 -9.50
N HIS A 49 0.89 -9.09 -10.02
CA HIS A 49 1.27 -10.51 -10.01
C HIS A 49 1.83 -10.93 -8.63
N LEU A 50 0.94 -11.05 -7.64
CA LEU A 50 1.26 -11.54 -6.29
C LEU A 50 0.50 -12.84 -6.02
N GLU A 51 1.17 -13.98 -6.19
CA GLU A 51 0.62 -15.31 -5.99
C GLU A 51 1.56 -16.17 -5.16
N ILE A 52 1.03 -16.89 -4.17
CA ILE A 52 1.80 -17.91 -3.45
C ILE A 52 1.81 -19.20 -4.26
N ILE A 53 2.98 -19.82 -4.36
CA ILE A 53 3.13 -21.21 -4.76
C ILE A 53 3.68 -22.05 -3.61
N LYS A 54 3.33 -23.34 -3.63
CA LYS A 54 3.96 -24.32 -2.75
C LYS A 54 5.29 -24.74 -3.37
N SER A 55 6.37 -24.44 -2.66
CA SER A 55 7.71 -24.90 -2.99
C SER A 55 7.89 -26.34 -2.49
N ASP A 56 9.12 -26.81 -2.32
CA ASP A 56 9.36 -28.14 -1.74
C ASP A 56 8.71 -28.31 -0.35
N LYS A 57 8.50 -29.58 0.04
CA LYS A 57 7.48 -30.16 0.97
C LYS A 57 6.95 -29.34 2.17
N LYS A 58 7.55 -28.23 2.61
CA LYS A 58 7.08 -27.38 3.74
C LYS A 58 7.20 -25.86 3.56
N SER A 59 7.66 -25.31 2.43
CA SER A 59 7.77 -23.85 2.24
C SER A 59 6.80 -23.30 1.20
N PHE A 60 6.43 -22.03 1.40
CA PHE A 60 5.66 -21.23 0.46
C PHE A 60 6.54 -20.11 -0.07
N ASP A 61 6.54 -19.93 -1.38
CA ASP A 61 7.29 -18.89 -2.07
C ASP A 61 6.33 -18.01 -2.89
N LEU A 62 6.71 -16.75 -3.13
CA LEU A 62 5.99 -15.89 -4.05
C LEU A 62 6.38 -16.26 -5.49
N LEU A 63 5.40 -16.52 -6.34
CA LEU A 63 5.62 -16.89 -7.74
C LEU A 63 6.42 -15.78 -8.45
N ASN A 64 7.48 -16.17 -9.15
CA ASN A 64 8.44 -15.27 -9.79
C ASN A 64 9.01 -15.95 -11.04
N SER A 65 9.15 -15.21 -12.14
CA SER A 65 9.72 -15.67 -13.39
C SER A 65 11.14 -16.22 -13.23
N ASP A 66 11.97 -15.63 -12.38
CA ASP A 66 13.40 -15.99 -12.32
C ASP A 66 13.65 -17.31 -11.57
N GLN A 67 12.94 -17.51 -10.45
CA GLN A 67 13.15 -18.65 -9.56
C GLN A 67 12.27 -19.85 -9.92
N HIS A 68 11.15 -19.62 -10.60
CA HIS A 68 10.11 -20.63 -10.80
C HIS A 68 9.84 -20.94 -12.29
N THR A 69 10.83 -20.70 -13.17
CA THR A 69 10.76 -21.00 -14.61
C THR A 69 10.27 -22.42 -14.91
N GLY A 70 10.79 -23.42 -14.20
CA GLY A 70 10.41 -24.83 -14.39
C GLY A 70 8.95 -25.11 -14.00
N PHE A 71 8.44 -24.46 -12.95
CA PHE A 71 7.04 -24.57 -12.55
C PHE A 71 6.12 -23.90 -13.58
N LEU A 72 6.50 -22.72 -14.06
CA LEU A 72 5.74 -21.98 -15.09
C LEU A 72 5.63 -22.78 -16.39
N ARG A 73 6.74 -23.37 -16.85
CA ARG A 73 6.75 -24.22 -18.05
C ARG A 73 5.87 -25.46 -17.90
N LYS A 74 5.87 -26.11 -16.73
CA LYS A 74 5.02 -27.29 -16.46
C LYS A 74 3.53 -26.95 -16.43
N THR A 75 3.19 -25.75 -15.94
CA THR A 75 1.80 -25.29 -15.81
C THR A 75 1.30 -24.54 -17.04
N GLY A 76 2.12 -24.39 -18.08
CA GLY A 76 1.76 -23.66 -19.30
C GLY A 76 1.57 -22.15 -19.11
N ARG A 77 2.09 -21.59 -18.01
CA ARG A 77 1.96 -20.16 -17.70
C ARG A 77 3.08 -19.35 -18.34
N GLN A 78 2.77 -18.09 -18.70
CA GLN A 78 3.77 -17.20 -19.30
C GLN A 78 4.68 -16.60 -18.22
N LEU A 79 5.94 -16.35 -18.58
CA LEU A 79 6.92 -15.70 -17.71
C LEU A 79 6.54 -14.24 -17.39
N THR A 80 5.79 -13.59 -18.27
CA THR A 80 5.27 -12.23 -18.10
C THR A 80 4.27 -12.12 -16.95
N ASP A 81 3.59 -13.22 -16.62
CA ASP A 81 2.47 -13.26 -15.69
C ASP A 81 2.93 -13.57 -14.25
N SER A 82 4.23 -13.43 -14.00
CA SER A 82 4.89 -13.80 -12.74
C SER A 82 6.00 -12.81 -12.40
N ARG A 83 5.62 -11.53 -12.38
CA ARG A 83 6.52 -10.38 -12.19
C ARG A 83 6.18 -9.56 -10.94
N PRO A 84 6.28 -10.17 -9.73
CA PRO A 84 6.05 -9.47 -8.47
C PRO A 84 7.04 -8.32 -8.20
N ASP A 85 8.18 -8.31 -8.88
CA ASP A 85 9.21 -7.26 -8.82
C ASP A 85 8.67 -5.90 -9.29
N ILE A 86 7.72 -5.89 -10.23
CA ILE A 86 7.10 -4.65 -10.72
C ILE A 86 6.33 -3.98 -9.58
N THR A 87 5.50 -4.75 -8.87
CA THR A 87 4.76 -4.25 -7.69
C THR A 87 5.72 -3.81 -6.59
N HIS A 88 6.79 -4.57 -6.36
CA HIS A 88 7.82 -4.23 -5.39
C HIS A 88 8.43 -2.84 -5.68
N GLN A 89 8.89 -2.61 -6.91
CA GLN A 89 9.47 -1.33 -7.33
C GLN A 89 8.47 -0.18 -7.23
N CYS A 90 7.21 -0.38 -7.65
CA CYS A 90 6.16 0.63 -7.52
C CYS A 90 5.95 1.04 -6.07
N LEU A 91 5.83 0.08 -5.15
CA LEU A 91 5.65 0.36 -3.73
C LEU A 91 6.85 1.09 -3.12
N LEU A 92 8.08 0.78 -3.56
CA LEU A 92 9.26 1.53 -3.14
C LEU A 92 9.17 3.00 -3.57
N MET A 93 8.78 3.28 -4.82
CA MET A 93 8.65 4.66 -5.31
C MET A 93 7.52 5.41 -4.62
N LEU A 94 6.36 4.76 -4.46
CA LEU A 94 5.19 5.36 -3.82
C LEU A 94 5.44 5.68 -2.35
N LEU A 95 5.96 4.75 -1.56
CA LEU A 95 6.07 4.94 -0.11
C LEU A 95 7.30 5.75 0.32
N ASP A 96 8.29 5.89 -0.56
CA ASP A 96 9.43 6.80 -0.33
C ASP A 96 9.14 8.25 -0.66
N SER A 97 8.11 8.50 -1.47
CA SER A 97 7.73 9.83 -1.92
C SER A 97 7.52 10.80 -0.74
N PRO A 98 8.01 12.05 -0.83
CA PRO A 98 7.60 13.13 0.08
C PRO A 98 6.09 13.18 0.29
N LEU A 99 5.29 12.92 -0.75
CA LEU A 99 3.83 12.87 -0.69
C LEU A 99 3.29 11.86 0.35
N ASN A 100 3.89 10.67 0.42
CA ASN A 100 3.53 9.67 1.42
C ASN A 100 3.90 10.12 2.84
N ARG A 101 5.06 10.78 2.99
CA ARG A 101 5.51 11.30 4.29
C ARG A 101 4.64 12.46 4.78
N ALA A 102 4.08 13.24 3.86
CA ALA A 102 3.10 14.28 4.15
C ALA A 102 1.70 13.74 4.50
N GLY A 103 1.47 12.42 4.38
CA GLY A 103 0.17 11.80 4.67
C GLY A 103 -0.88 12.02 3.57
N LEU A 104 -0.46 12.44 2.37
CA LEU A 104 -1.32 12.78 1.24
C LEU A 104 -1.43 11.65 0.21
N LEU A 105 -0.85 10.47 0.49
CA LEU A 105 -0.88 9.29 -0.37
C LEU A 105 -1.60 8.13 0.33
N GLN A 106 -2.47 7.46 -0.41
CA GLN A 106 -3.04 6.18 -0.04
C GLN A 106 -2.79 5.16 -1.16
N VAL A 107 -2.38 3.94 -0.80
CA VAL A 107 -2.02 2.90 -1.78
C VAL A 107 -2.85 1.64 -1.56
N TYR A 108 -3.41 1.15 -2.66
CA TYR A 108 -4.04 -0.17 -2.75
C TYR A 108 -3.34 -1.03 -3.79
N ILE A 109 -3.39 -2.34 -3.59
CA ILE A 109 -2.92 -3.33 -4.56
C ILE A 109 -4.08 -4.26 -4.86
N GLN A 110 -4.48 -4.34 -6.12
CA GLN A 110 -5.42 -5.33 -6.62
C GLN A 110 -4.64 -6.36 -7.43
N THR A 111 -4.58 -7.59 -6.94
CA THR A 111 -3.82 -8.64 -7.62
C THR A 111 -4.58 -9.19 -8.84
N ALA A 112 -3.87 -9.82 -9.76
CA ALA A 112 -4.48 -10.53 -10.91
C ALA A 112 -5.44 -11.67 -10.48
N LYS A 113 -5.35 -12.13 -9.22
CA LYS A 113 -6.31 -13.08 -8.61
C LYS A 113 -7.44 -12.39 -7.84
N ASN A 114 -7.65 -11.10 -8.09
CA ASN A 114 -8.66 -10.27 -7.46
C ASN A 114 -8.56 -10.22 -5.92
N VAL A 115 -7.34 -10.27 -5.36
CA VAL A 115 -7.11 -10.02 -3.94
C VAL A 115 -6.83 -8.53 -3.76
N LEU A 116 -7.63 -7.85 -2.93
CA LEU A 116 -7.44 -6.44 -2.63
C LEU A 116 -6.66 -6.27 -1.33
N ILE A 117 -5.58 -5.49 -1.39
CA ILE A 117 -4.67 -5.24 -0.29
C ILE A 117 -4.64 -3.74 -0.04
N GLU A 118 -4.90 -3.35 1.20
CA GLU A 118 -4.68 -2.00 1.72
C GLU A 118 -3.26 -1.90 2.30
N VAL A 119 -2.54 -0.84 1.90
CA VAL A 119 -1.20 -0.54 2.38
C VAL A 119 -1.23 0.68 3.29
N HIS A 120 -0.85 0.48 4.55
CA HIS A 120 -0.77 1.57 5.51
C HIS A 120 0.41 2.51 5.16
N PRO A 121 0.26 3.85 5.22
CA PRO A 121 1.32 4.80 4.84
C PRO A 121 2.65 4.63 5.60
N GLN A 122 2.59 4.16 6.86
CA GLN A 122 3.77 3.89 7.69
C GLN A 122 4.51 2.57 7.33
N THR A 123 4.01 1.82 6.35
CA THR A 123 4.63 0.55 5.95
C THR A 123 6.00 0.79 5.34
N ARG A 124 7.04 0.23 5.94
CA ARG A 124 8.38 0.20 5.35
C ARG A 124 8.56 -1.05 4.50
N ILE A 125 8.49 -0.88 3.18
CA ILE A 125 8.67 -2.00 2.25
C ILE A 125 10.15 -2.43 2.24
N PRO A 126 10.44 -3.74 2.39
CA PRO A 126 11.81 -4.22 2.34
C PRO A 126 12.47 -3.89 0.99
N ARG A 127 13.70 -3.36 1.02
CA ARG A 127 14.45 -2.98 -0.20
C ARG A 127 14.92 -4.16 -1.02
N THR A 128 15.18 -5.30 -0.38
CA THR A 128 15.58 -6.51 -1.09
C THR A 128 14.35 -7.32 -1.48
N PHE A 129 14.30 -7.75 -2.73
CA PHE A 129 13.17 -8.51 -3.27
C PHE A 129 12.90 -9.79 -2.47
N LYS A 130 13.94 -10.50 -2.01
CA LYS A 130 13.80 -11.72 -1.18
C LYS A 130 13.00 -11.47 0.11
N ARG A 131 13.24 -10.33 0.80
CA ARG A 131 12.50 -9.98 2.02
C ARG A 131 11.07 -9.53 1.69
N PHE A 132 10.89 -8.78 0.60
CA PHE A 132 9.57 -8.41 0.10
C PHE A 132 8.72 -9.65 -0.22
N SER A 133 9.30 -10.64 -0.91
CA SER A 133 8.65 -11.92 -1.22
C SER A 133 8.14 -12.62 0.05
N GLY A 134 9.00 -12.76 1.08
CA GLY A 134 8.59 -13.35 2.36
C GLY A 134 7.47 -12.56 3.07
N LEU A 135 7.50 -11.23 2.99
CA LEU A 135 6.45 -10.36 3.53
C LEU A 135 5.11 -10.58 2.81
N MET A 136 5.11 -10.68 1.47
CA MET A 136 3.90 -10.93 0.68
C MET A 136 3.34 -12.32 0.91
N VAL A 137 4.20 -13.35 1.03
CA VAL A 137 3.77 -14.71 1.42
C VAL A 137 3.10 -14.70 2.79
N GLN A 138 3.69 -14.02 3.78
CA GLN A 138 3.07 -13.87 5.09
C GLN A 138 1.71 -13.15 5.02
N LEU A 139 1.63 -12.06 4.27
CA LEU A 139 0.40 -11.29 4.08
C LEU A 139 -0.71 -12.15 3.46
N LEU A 140 -0.42 -12.85 2.37
CA LEU A 140 -1.40 -13.66 1.65
C LEU A 140 -1.83 -14.90 2.45
N HIS A 141 -0.99 -15.41 3.35
CA HIS A 141 -1.33 -16.54 4.23
C HIS A 141 -2.10 -16.11 5.49
N LYS A 142 -1.78 -14.95 6.08
CA LYS A 142 -2.39 -14.47 7.34
C LYS A 142 -3.44 -13.37 7.15
N PHE A 143 -3.65 -12.93 5.91
CA PHE A 143 -4.51 -11.80 5.52
C PHE A 143 -4.15 -10.44 6.14
N SER A 144 -3.13 -10.37 6.99
CA SER A 144 -2.62 -9.12 7.55
C SER A 144 -1.19 -9.26 8.07
N VAL A 145 -0.45 -8.15 8.06
CA VAL A 145 0.86 -8.01 8.69
C VAL A 145 0.81 -6.85 9.66
N ARG A 146 1.31 -7.06 10.88
CA ARG A 146 1.32 -6.05 11.95
C ARG A 146 2.74 -5.55 12.20
N ALA A 147 2.85 -4.30 12.64
CA ALA A 147 4.11 -3.77 13.15
C ALA A 147 4.56 -4.57 14.38
N SER A 148 5.86 -4.87 14.48
CA SER A 148 6.44 -5.53 15.65
C SER A 148 6.44 -4.61 16.88
N ASP A 149 6.66 -3.31 16.65
CA ASP A 149 6.99 -2.36 17.73
C ASP A 149 5.85 -1.35 18.00
N SER A 150 4.89 -1.23 17.09
CA SER A 150 3.89 -0.13 17.08
C SER A 150 2.49 -0.61 17.49
N GLY A 151 2.35 -1.19 18.69
CA GLY A 151 1.03 -1.44 19.30
C GLY A 151 0.08 -2.36 18.53
N GLY A 152 0.59 -3.18 17.60
CA GLY A 152 -0.22 -4.10 16.80
C GLY A 152 -0.95 -3.49 15.59
N ILE A 153 -0.59 -2.27 15.17
CA ILE A 153 -1.13 -1.63 13.95
C ILE A 153 -0.94 -2.58 12.75
N LYS A 154 -1.99 -2.75 11.95
CA LYS A 154 -1.93 -3.53 10.70
C LYS A 154 -1.33 -2.66 9.60
N LEU A 155 -0.12 -3.01 9.18
CA LEU A 155 0.62 -2.32 8.11
C LEU A 155 0.11 -2.73 6.73
N LEU A 156 -0.17 -4.01 6.55
CA LEU A 156 -0.73 -4.56 5.33
C LEU A 156 -1.97 -5.38 5.69
N LYS A 157 -3.04 -5.24 4.91
CA LYS A 157 -4.29 -5.93 5.20
C LYS A 157 -5.01 -6.30 3.90
N VAL A 158 -5.41 -7.57 3.80
CA VAL A 158 -6.35 -7.99 2.76
C VAL A 158 -7.75 -7.51 3.16
N ILE A 159 -8.40 -6.80 2.24
CA ILE A 159 -9.73 -6.21 2.42
C ILE A 159 -10.70 -6.78 1.37
N LYS A 160 -12.00 -6.55 1.57
CA LYS A 160 -13.04 -7.06 0.68
C LYS A 160 -13.11 -6.22 -0.59
N ASN A 161 -13.33 -6.88 -1.73
CA ASN A 161 -13.73 -6.21 -2.97
C ASN A 161 -15.19 -5.72 -2.89
N PRO A 162 -15.58 -4.76 -3.76
CA PRO A 162 -14.76 -4.03 -4.73
C PRO A 162 -13.90 -2.92 -4.09
N VAL A 163 -12.87 -2.44 -4.81
CA VAL A 163 -12.02 -1.35 -4.33
C VAL A 163 -12.78 -0.04 -4.15
N THR A 164 -13.83 0.17 -4.96
CA THR A 164 -14.72 1.35 -4.92
C THR A 164 -15.37 1.59 -3.56
N ASP A 165 -15.63 0.52 -2.79
CA ASP A 165 -16.23 0.63 -1.45
C ASP A 165 -15.31 1.28 -0.41
N HIS A 166 -14.01 1.37 -0.72
CA HIS A 166 -12.98 1.96 0.14
C HIS A 166 -12.50 3.32 -0.36
N LEU A 167 -13.06 3.80 -1.47
CA LEU A 167 -12.79 5.13 -2.03
C LEU A 167 -13.80 6.16 -1.49
N PRO A 168 -13.39 7.42 -1.30
CA PRO A 168 -14.35 8.49 -1.04
C PRO A 168 -15.39 8.62 -2.17
N PRO A 169 -16.64 8.99 -1.86
CA PRO A 169 -17.68 9.13 -2.87
C PRO A 169 -17.39 10.30 -3.81
N GLY A 170 -17.74 10.15 -5.09
CA GLY A 170 -17.66 11.23 -6.08
C GLY A 170 -16.27 11.58 -6.60
N ILE A 171 -15.24 10.78 -6.24
CA ILE A 171 -13.87 11.06 -6.71
C ILE A 171 -13.68 10.67 -8.17
N ARG A 172 -12.82 11.42 -8.86
CA ARG A 172 -12.34 11.08 -10.20
C ARG A 172 -11.37 9.90 -10.13
N LYS A 173 -11.55 8.91 -11.01
CA LYS A 173 -10.78 7.67 -11.10
C LYS A 173 -10.19 7.55 -12.50
N ILE A 174 -8.88 7.63 -12.63
CA ILE A 174 -8.20 7.69 -13.93
C ILE A 174 -7.30 6.47 -14.09
N CYS A 175 -7.46 5.75 -15.20
CA CYS A 175 -6.57 4.68 -15.60
C CYS A 175 -5.34 5.24 -16.34
N MET A 176 -4.13 4.88 -15.92
CA MET A 176 -2.90 5.15 -16.66
C MET A 176 -2.64 4.05 -17.67
N SER A 177 -2.62 4.40 -18.95
CA SER A 177 -2.38 3.43 -20.01
C SER A 177 -1.70 4.08 -21.22
N PHE A 178 -0.71 3.39 -21.75
CA PHE A 178 0.00 3.83 -22.95
C PHE A 178 -0.85 3.72 -24.23
N SER A 179 -1.86 2.85 -24.22
CA SER A 179 -2.78 2.64 -25.36
C SER A 179 -3.80 3.77 -25.54
N SER A 180 -3.93 4.68 -24.57
CA SER A 180 -4.79 5.85 -24.72
C SER A 180 -4.28 6.80 -25.81
N ASN A 181 -5.23 7.37 -26.56
CA ASN A 181 -4.96 8.40 -27.56
C ASN A 181 -4.69 9.77 -26.92
N GLU A 182 -5.11 9.96 -25.66
CA GLU A 182 -5.02 11.22 -24.96
C GLU A 182 -3.73 11.31 -24.15
N ILE A 183 -2.80 12.15 -24.62
CA ILE A 183 -1.57 12.47 -23.90
C ILE A 183 -1.72 13.76 -23.11
N ILE A 184 -1.43 13.67 -21.82
CA ILE A 184 -1.48 14.81 -20.91
C ILE A 184 -0.20 14.91 -20.10
N LYS A 185 0.08 16.09 -19.56
CA LYS A 185 1.13 16.22 -18.55
C LYS A 185 0.60 15.70 -17.21
N PRO A 186 1.45 15.10 -16.37
CA PRO A 186 1.06 14.75 -15.00
C PRO A 186 0.47 15.91 -14.20
N SER A 187 0.91 17.15 -14.46
CA SER A 187 0.37 18.39 -13.85
C SER A 187 -1.12 18.60 -14.12
N ASP A 188 -1.60 18.13 -15.27
CA ASP A 188 -2.96 18.41 -15.75
C ASP A 188 -3.98 17.43 -15.14
N ILE A 189 -3.50 16.39 -14.45
CA ILE A 189 -4.31 15.42 -13.69
C ILE A 189 -4.81 16.03 -12.38
N ILE A 190 -4.03 16.95 -11.80
CA ILE A 190 -4.30 17.47 -10.46
C ILE A 190 -5.57 18.33 -10.47
N PRO A 191 -6.52 18.05 -9.57
CA PRO A 191 -7.74 18.82 -9.51
C PRO A 191 -7.46 20.26 -9.06
N SER A 192 -8.23 21.21 -9.58
CA SER A 192 -8.12 22.63 -9.21
C SER A 192 -8.59 22.91 -7.77
N THR A 193 -9.29 21.96 -7.16
CA THR A 193 -9.75 22.01 -5.76
C THR A 193 -9.13 20.84 -4.98
N PRO A 194 -9.01 20.92 -3.65
CA PRO A 194 -8.39 19.88 -2.82
C PRO A 194 -9.31 18.67 -2.65
N GLU A 195 -9.77 18.09 -3.75
CA GLU A 195 -10.56 16.86 -3.77
C GLU A 195 -9.64 15.63 -3.88
N PRO A 196 -9.99 14.51 -3.25
CA PRO A 196 -9.27 13.26 -3.45
C PRO A 196 -9.40 12.80 -4.90
N ILE A 197 -8.31 12.25 -5.43
CA ILE A 197 -8.26 11.71 -6.80
C ILE A 197 -7.63 10.33 -6.79
N CYS A 198 -8.19 9.43 -7.61
CA CYS A 198 -7.69 8.07 -7.75
C CYS A 198 -7.02 7.87 -9.10
N VAL A 199 -5.80 7.35 -9.06
CA VAL A 199 -5.02 6.97 -10.24
C VAL A 199 -4.76 5.47 -10.19
N VAL A 200 -5.17 4.76 -11.24
CA VAL A 200 -4.98 3.32 -11.41
C VAL A 200 -3.79 3.08 -12.32
N ILE A 201 -2.81 2.32 -11.85
CA ILE A 201 -1.57 2.02 -12.58
C ILE A 201 -1.44 0.50 -12.71
N GLY A 202 -1.25 0.01 -13.93
CA GLY A 202 -1.05 -1.41 -14.18
C GLY A 202 0.29 -1.91 -13.63
N ALA A 203 0.26 -2.84 -12.68
CA ALA A 203 1.43 -3.49 -12.12
C ALA A 203 1.77 -4.80 -12.87
N ILE A 204 1.69 -4.73 -14.21
CA ILE A 204 1.85 -5.84 -15.16
C ILE A 204 3.11 -5.68 -16.00
N ALA A 205 3.63 -6.79 -16.53
CA ALA A 205 4.82 -6.77 -17.38
C ALA A 205 4.52 -6.36 -18.83
N LYS A 206 3.35 -6.74 -19.33
CA LYS A 206 2.87 -6.48 -20.68
C LYS A 206 1.35 -6.54 -20.70
N GLY A 207 0.73 -5.79 -21.62
CA GLY A 207 -0.71 -5.76 -21.81
C GLY A 207 -1.28 -4.38 -21.47
N ALA A 208 -2.60 -4.31 -21.43
CA ALA A 208 -3.35 -3.15 -20.97
C ALA A 208 -4.27 -3.60 -19.82
N ILE A 209 -4.46 -2.72 -18.84
CA ILE A 209 -5.44 -2.92 -17.78
C ILE A 209 -6.76 -2.28 -18.22
N ASN A 210 -7.88 -2.91 -17.87
CA ASN A 210 -9.22 -2.37 -18.17
C ASN A 210 -10.12 -2.41 -16.93
N PRO A 211 -9.84 -1.57 -15.91
CA PRO A 211 -10.67 -1.47 -14.72
C PRO A 211 -12.02 -0.83 -15.06
N GLU A 212 -13.13 -1.56 -14.87
CA GLU A 212 -14.49 -1.09 -15.20
C GLU A 212 -14.95 0.14 -14.40
N TYR A 213 -14.26 0.47 -13.30
CA TYR A 213 -14.61 1.56 -12.40
C TYR A 213 -13.87 2.88 -12.70
N THR A 214 -13.05 2.97 -13.75
CA THR A 214 -12.36 4.22 -14.10
C THR A 214 -13.20 5.08 -15.03
N ASP A 215 -13.15 6.40 -14.81
CA ASP A 215 -13.92 7.40 -15.57
C ASP A 215 -13.21 7.79 -16.88
N ALA A 216 -11.88 7.65 -16.93
CA ALA A 216 -11.05 8.00 -18.09
C ALA A 216 -9.76 7.15 -18.15
N GLU A 217 -9.19 7.03 -19.36
CA GLU A 217 -7.92 6.37 -19.62
C GLU A 217 -6.96 7.37 -20.27
N LEU A 218 -5.83 7.67 -19.62
CA LEU A 218 -4.91 8.72 -20.04
C LEU A 218 -3.48 8.18 -20.13
N ARG A 219 -2.68 8.77 -21.01
CA ARG A 219 -1.23 8.52 -21.08
C ARG A 219 -0.43 9.76 -20.65
N ILE A 220 0.65 9.55 -19.92
CA ILE A 220 1.51 10.64 -19.40
C ILE A 220 2.88 10.73 -20.07
N GLY A 221 3.07 10.04 -21.20
CA GLY A 221 4.33 10.00 -21.92
C GLY A 221 4.16 9.61 -23.38
N ASN A 222 5.10 10.05 -24.22
CA ASN A 222 5.21 9.64 -25.63
C ASN A 222 5.81 8.24 -25.80
N TYR A 223 6.42 7.71 -24.73
CA TYR A 223 7.06 6.41 -24.71
C TYR A 223 6.39 5.53 -23.65
N PRO A 224 6.37 4.20 -23.84
CA PRO A 224 5.95 3.27 -22.80
C PRO A 224 6.81 3.47 -21.55
N LEU A 225 6.16 3.66 -20.40
CA LEU A 225 6.84 3.85 -19.12
C LEU A 225 6.72 2.57 -18.29
N SER A 226 7.71 2.31 -17.43
CA SER A 226 7.53 1.30 -16.39
C SER A 226 6.47 1.78 -15.39
N ALA A 227 5.79 0.83 -14.75
CA ALA A 227 4.82 1.15 -13.71
C ALA A 227 5.44 1.98 -12.57
N ALA A 228 6.67 1.66 -12.18
CA ALA A 228 7.39 2.39 -11.13
C ALA A 228 7.71 3.84 -11.55
N LEU A 229 8.15 4.07 -12.79
CA LEU A 229 8.40 5.42 -13.31
C LEU A 229 7.10 6.23 -13.44
N THR A 230 6.01 5.56 -13.80
CA THR A 230 4.66 6.17 -13.81
C THR A 230 4.28 6.62 -12.40
N CYS A 231 4.48 5.76 -11.39
CA CYS A 231 4.26 6.12 -9.99
C CYS A 231 5.05 7.37 -9.60
N THR A 232 6.36 7.39 -9.89
CA THR A 232 7.23 8.54 -9.57
C THR A 232 6.78 9.83 -10.25
N LYS A 233 6.47 9.78 -11.56
CA LYS A 233 6.04 10.98 -12.29
C LYS A 233 4.72 11.55 -11.76
N ILE A 234 3.79 10.68 -11.39
CA ILE A 234 2.53 11.09 -10.77
C ILE A 234 2.82 11.69 -9.40
N THR A 235 3.50 10.99 -8.49
CA THR A 235 3.77 11.53 -7.15
C THR A 235 4.51 12.85 -7.19
N SER A 236 5.51 13.01 -8.05
CA SER A 236 6.27 14.27 -8.17
C SER A 236 5.42 15.44 -8.69
N ALA A 237 4.49 15.20 -9.61
CA ALA A 237 3.60 16.26 -10.06
C ALA A 237 2.64 16.72 -8.95
N PHE A 238 2.14 15.77 -8.16
CA PHE A 238 1.31 16.07 -6.99
C PHE A 238 2.10 16.77 -5.87
N GLU A 239 3.37 16.41 -5.68
CA GLU A 239 4.29 17.08 -4.74
C GLU A 239 4.48 18.54 -5.11
N GLU A 240 4.80 18.83 -6.38
CA GLU A 240 4.95 20.20 -6.88
C GLU A 240 3.65 21.01 -6.72
N ALA A 241 2.50 20.45 -7.10
CA ALA A 241 1.22 21.15 -7.04
C ALA A 241 0.71 21.37 -5.62
N TRP A 242 1.02 20.48 -4.68
CA TRP A 242 0.60 20.60 -3.28
C TRP A 242 1.68 21.20 -2.37
N GLY A 243 2.81 21.63 -2.93
CA GLY A 243 3.88 22.32 -2.19
C GLY A 243 4.61 21.41 -1.19
N VAL A 244 4.79 20.13 -1.54
CA VAL A 244 5.51 19.13 -0.73
C VAL A 244 6.92 18.98 -1.29
N PHE A 245 7.95 19.30 -0.48
CA PHE A 245 9.37 19.26 -0.86
C PHE A 245 10.21 18.45 0.14
#